data_AF-A0A239H9B6-F1
#
_entry.id   AF-A0A239H9B6-F1
#
_cell.length_a   1.000
_cell.length_b   1.000
_cell.length_c   1.000
_cell.angle_alpha   90.00
_cell.angle_beta   90.00
_cell.angle_gamma   90.00
#
_symmetry.space_group_name_H-M   'P 1'
#
loop_
_entity.id
_entity.type
_entity.pdbx_description
1 polymer ?
#
loop_
_entity_poly.entity_id
_entity_poly.type
_entity_poly.pdbx_seq_one_letter_code
_entity_poly.pdbx_strand_id
1 'polypeptide(L)'
;MGLRVIESRNVNQNLQSSPNNPVLVAGNLAGNDGTIIPYQIATSSKTARVQQEAEKLLNEFGVFSVLKKAQQSNHYSWTYESVYLDAARLQAISKALKLPYTLPATQICAAMVNYLRVRAGLRTVGTPPSYIPAMVADVKKNGTVVKASEAQPGDIAILSGGGHSGTVIRLANGELKVLAFTGNSATDATAQIVPIEFAEPIYRVK
;
A
#
# COMPACT_ATOMS: atom_id res chain seq x y z
N MET A 1 -42.37 6.43 -5.77
CA MET A 1 -41.52 5.23 -5.60
C MET A 1 -40.76 5.39 -4.30
N GLY A 2 -41.11 4.61 -3.27
CA GLY A 2 -40.56 4.76 -1.93
C GLY A 2 -39.24 4.03 -1.75
N LEU A 3 -38.21 4.71 -1.22
CA LEU A 3 -37.02 4.05 -0.69
C LEU A 3 -37.44 3.18 0.50
N ARG A 4 -37.17 1.87 0.42
CA ARG A 4 -37.16 1.00 1.60
C ARG A 4 -35.75 1.00 2.17
N VAL A 5 -35.59 1.58 3.36
CA VAL A 5 -34.41 1.40 4.20
C VAL A 5 -34.50 0.00 4.79
N ILE A 6 -33.51 -0.85 4.51
CA ILE A 6 -33.37 -2.15 5.17
C ILE A 6 -32.59 -1.89 6.46
N GLU A 7 -33.28 -1.91 7.60
CA GLU A 7 -32.64 -1.85 8.91
C GLU A 7 -31.81 -3.12 9.15
N SER A 8 -30.56 -2.88 9.53
CA SER A 8 -29.51 -3.88 9.69
C SER A 8 -29.75 -4.74 10.94
N ARG A 9 -30.33 -5.94 10.79
CA ARG A 9 -30.12 -7.00 11.80
C ARG A 9 -29.89 -8.41 11.28
N ASN A 10 -30.01 -8.71 9.98
CA ASN A 10 -29.82 -10.08 9.47
C ASN A 10 -29.24 -10.15 8.05
N VAL A 11 -28.09 -9.53 7.78
CA VAL A 11 -27.34 -9.82 6.54
C VAL A 11 -26.31 -10.92 6.84
N ASN A 12 -26.82 -12.11 7.13
CA ASN A 12 -26.05 -13.33 7.15
C ASN A 12 -26.93 -14.39 6.51
N GLN A 13 -26.89 -14.48 5.17
CA GLN A 13 -27.05 -15.70 4.37
C GLN A 13 -27.21 -15.32 2.89
N ASN A 14 -26.39 -15.97 2.05
CA ASN A 14 -26.39 -15.94 0.58
C ASN A 14 -25.83 -14.70 -0.12
N LEU A 15 -24.50 -14.51 -0.01
CA LEU A 15 -23.74 -13.78 -1.02
C LEU A 15 -23.59 -14.66 -2.28
N GLN A 16 -24.52 -14.54 -3.24
CA GLN A 16 -24.25 -14.98 -4.61
C GLN A 16 -23.25 -14.00 -5.24
N SER A 17 -22.00 -14.41 -5.35
CA SER A 17 -20.96 -13.69 -6.08
C SER A 17 -21.24 -13.79 -7.58
N SER A 18 -21.87 -12.77 -8.17
CA SER A 18 -21.94 -12.60 -9.62
C SER A 18 -20.87 -11.60 -10.08
N PRO A 19 -20.03 -11.93 -11.08
CA PRO A 19 -19.02 -11.00 -11.60
C PRO A 19 -19.59 -9.71 -12.19
N ASN A 20 -20.89 -9.69 -12.51
CA ASN A 20 -21.54 -8.60 -13.25
C ASN A 20 -22.46 -7.72 -12.38
N ASN A 21 -22.59 -8.00 -11.08
CA ASN A 21 -23.39 -7.20 -10.16
C ASN A 21 -22.59 -6.96 -8.87
N PRO A 22 -21.99 -5.77 -8.69
CA PRO A 22 -21.34 -5.45 -7.42
C PRO A 22 -22.39 -5.44 -6.31
N VAL A 23 -22.23 -6.32 -5.32
CA VAL A 23 -23.03 -6.31 -4.10
C VAL A 23 -22.62 -5.06 -3.30
N LEU A 24 -23.52 -4.08 -3.21
CA LEU A 24 -23.34 -2.92 -2.34
C LEU A 24 -23.46 -3.37 -0.88
N VAL A 25 -22.34 -3.66 -0.23
CA VAL A 25 -22.29 -3.76 1.22
C VAL A 25 -21.96 -2.38 1.75
N ALA A 26 -22.95 -1.68 2.31
CA ALA A 26 -22.72 -0.47 3.09
C ALA A 26 -22.12 -0.89 4.45
N GLY A 27 -20.82 -0.71 4.63
CA GLY A 27 -20.19 -0.74 5.94
C GLY A 27 -20.02 0.69 6.46
N ASN A 28 -20.13 0.87 7.78
CA ASN A 28 -19.89 2.15 8.42
C ASN A 28 -18.46 2.16 8.99
N LEU A 29 -17.61 3.07 8.51
CA LEU A 29 -16.40 3.48 9.25
C LEU A 29 -16.76 4.79 9.95
N ALA A 30 -16.53 4.86 11.26
CA ALA A 30 -16.73 6.10 12.01
C ALA A 30 -15.60 7.09 11.67
N GLY A 31 -15.93 8.26 11.12
CA GLY A 31 -15.02 9.39 11.10
C GLY A 31 -14.73 9.91 12.52
N ASN A 32 -13.63 10.64 12.69
CA ASN A 32 -13.23 11.25 13.98
C ASN A 32 -14.22 12.31 14.51
N ASP A 33 -15.22 12.67 13.71
CA ASP A 33 -16.29 13.63 13.99
C ASP A 33 -17.68 12.95 14.07
N GLY A 34 -17.73 11.61 14.03
CA GLY A 34 -18.98 10.85 13.99
C GLY A 34 -19.66 10.85 12.62
N THR A 35 -19.04 11.43 11.58
CA THR A 35 -19.58 11.42 10.23
C THR A 35 -19.48 10.02 9.64
N ILE A 36 -20.61 9.48 9.20
CA ILE A 36 -20.69 8.21 8.49
C ILE A 36 -20.24 8.47 7.05
N ILE A 37 -19.06 8.01 6.68
CA ILE A 37 -18.58 8.07 5.30
C ILE A 37 -19.11 6.82 4.59
N PRO A 38 -20.04 6.92 3.63
CA PRO A 38 -20.43 5.78 2.82
C PRO A 38 -19.22 5.36 1.97
N TYR A 39 -18.62 4.22 2.27
CA TYR A 39 -17.65 3.60 1.37
C TYR A 39 -18.34 2.49 0.58
N GLN A 40 -18.23 2.56 -0.75
CA GLN A 40 -18.70 1.49 -1.63
C GLN A 40 -17.80 0.26 -1.44
N ILE A 41 -18.34 -0.84 -0.92
CA ILE A 41 -17.78 -2.18 -1.14
C ILE A 41 -18.26 -2.65 -2.52
N ALA A 42 -17.94 -1.92 -3.58
CA ALA A 42 -17.71 -2.58 -4.85
C ALA A 42 -16.40 -3.35 -4.68
N THR A 43 -16.28 -4.57 -5.22
CA THR A 43 -15.02 -5.32 -5.31
C THR A 43 -13.85 -4.36 -5.50
N SER A 44 -13.10 -4.07 -4.43
CA SER A 44 -12.27 -2.86 -4.40
C SER A 44 -11.25 -2.96 -5.51
N SER A 45 -11.19 -1.92 -6.35
CA SER A 45 -10.22 -1.84 -7.44
C SER A 45 -8.83 -2.18 -6.89
N LYS A 46 -7.93 -2.76 -7.72
CA LYS A 46 -6.57 -3.13 -7.26
C LYS A 46 -5.91 -1.97 -6.49
N THR A 47 -6.14 -0.74 -6.96
CA THR A 47 -5.75 0.52 -6.35
C THR A 47 -6.31 0.74 -4.94
N ALA A 48 -7.62 0.57 -4.74
CA ALA A 48 -8.25 0.73 -3.43
C ALA A 48 -7.74 -0.32 -2.42
N ARG A 49 -7.50 -1.56 -2.85
CA ARG A 49 -6.92 -2.60 -1.98
C ARG A 49 -5.51 -2.26 -1.52
N VAL A 50 -4.65 -1.77 -2.42
CA VAL A 50 -3.30 -1.37 -2.05
C VAL A 50 -3.32 -0.19 -1.08
N GLN A 51 -4.18 0.80 -1.32
CA GLN A 51 -4.34 1.93 -0.40
C GLN A 51 -4.76 1.48 1.00
N GLN A 52 -5.79 0.64 1.10
CA GLN A 52 -6.29 0.11 2.38
C GLN A 52 -5.23 -0.70 3.12
N GLU A 53 -4.49 -1.56 2.41
CA GLU A 53 -3.43 -2.35 3.04
C GLU A 53 -2.23 -1.48 3.46
N ALA A 54 -1.96 -0.36 2.79
CA ALA A 54 -0.90 0.57 3.18
C ALA A 54 -1.24 1.25 4.51
N GLU A 55 -2.47 1.75 4.63
CA GLU A 55 -3.00 2.35 5.86
C GLU A 55 -3.01 1.35 7.02
N LYS A 56 -3.53 0.14 6.77
CA LYS A 56 -3.57 -0.94 7.77
C LYS A 56 -2.17 -1.34 8.23
N LEU A 57 -1.23 -1.46 7.31
CA LEU A 57 0.18 -1.79 7.61
C LEU A 57 0.85 -0.72 8.47
N LEU A 58 0.65 0.56 8.14
CA LEU A 58 1.19 1.66 8.95
C LEU A 58 0.58 1.69 10.35
N ASN A 59 -0.71 1.36 10.49
CA ASN A 59 -1.36 1.21 11.78
C ASN A 59 -0.82 0.02 12.58
N GLU A 60 -0.63 -1.15 11.97
CA GLU A 60 -0.03 -2.33 12.60
C GLU A 60 1.41 -2.08 13.08
N PHE A 61 2.13 -1.22 12.37
CA PHE A 61 3.48 -0.81 12.74
C PHE A 61 3.53 0.35 13.73
N GLY A 62 2.38 0.92 14.11
CA GLY A 62 2.29 2.02 15.07
C GLY A 62 2.80 3.36 14.52
N VAL A 63 2.85 3.53 13.19
CA VAL A 63 3.38 4.72 12.50
C VAL A 63 2.36 5.37 11.57
N PHE A 64 1.07 5.18 11.85
CA PHE A 64 -0.02 5.78 11.07
C PHE A 64 0.06 7.32 11.02
N SER A 65 0.64 7.94 12.05
CA SER A 65 0.87 9.39 12.12
C SER A 65 1.73 9.94 10.98
N VAL A 66 2.54 9.11 10.30
CA VAL A 66 3.32 9.54 9.14
C VAL A 66 2.43 10.05 7.99
N LEU A 67 1.24 9.46 7.81
CA LEU A 67 0.26 9.91 6.81
C LEU A 67 -0.31 11.27 7.18
N LYS A 68 -0.65 11.46 8.45
CA LYS A 68 -1.16 12.74 8.96
C LYS A 68 -0.11 13.85 8.82
N LYS A 69 1.15 13.55 9.16
CA LYS A 69 2.28 14.47 8.96
C LYS A 69 2.42 14.84 7.48
N ALA A 70 2.36 13.85 6.59
CA ALA A 70 2.46 14.10 5.14
C ALA A 70 1.34 15.00 4.64
N GLN A 71 0.10 14.74 5.07
CA GLN A 71 -1.07 15.54 4.69
C GLN A 71 -1.00 17.00 5.14
N GLN A 72 -0.39 17.26 6.30
CA GLN A 72 -0.23 18.59 6.87
C GLN A 72 1.03 19.32 6.38
N SER A 73 1.91 18.61 5.69
CA SER A 73 3.16 19.15 5.18
C SER A 73 3.00 19.75 3.79
N ASN A 74 3.99 20.54 3.36
CA ASN A 74 4.02 21.05 2.00
C ASN A 74 4.17 19.90 1.00
N HIS A 75 3.72 20.10 -0.24
CA HIS A 75 3.75 19.08 -1.28
C HIS A 75 5.13 18.41 -1.46
N TYR A 76 6.22 19.18 -1.35
CA TYR A 76 7.59 18.68 -1.52
C TYR A 76 8.27 18.19 -0.23
N SER A 77 7.54 18.12 0.89
CA SER A 77 8.09 17.67 2.15
C SER A 77 8.22 16.17 2.24
N TRP A 78 9.32 15.73 2.84
CA TRP A 78 9.53 14.35 3.25
C TRP A 78 9.04 14.20 4.68
N THR A 79 8.23 13.18 4.96
CA THR A 79 7.84 12.84 6.33
C THR A 79 8.24 11.42 6.63
N TYR A 80 8.62 11.17 7.88
CA TYR A 80 9.12 9.88 8.29
C TYR A 80 8.85 9.56 9.75
N GLU A 81 8.81 8.27 10.06
CA GLU A 81 8.72 7.73 11.41
C GLU A 81 9.53 6.44 11.52
N SER A 82 10.19 6.27 12.66
CA SER A 82 10.93 5.04 12.97
C SER A 82 9.97 3.89 13.23
N VAL A 83 10.28 2.73 12.67
CA VAL A 83 9.54 1.48 12.81
C VAL A 83 10.48 0.43 13.37
N TYR A 84 10.11 -0.17 14.49
CA TYR A 84 10.77 -1.35 15.00
C TYR A 84 10.19 -2.62 14.35
N LEU A 85 11.03 -3.35 13.65
CA LEU A 85 10.73 -4.64 13.01
C LEU A 85 11.46 -5.73 13.76
N ASP A 86 10.83 -6.22 14.83
CA ASP A 86 11.34 -7.37 15.58
C ASP A 86 11.47 -8.63 14.70
N ALA A 87 12.14 -9.65 15.22
CA ALA A 87 12.37 -10.91 14.51
C ALA A 87 11.07 -11.59 14.05
N ALA A 88 9.99 -11.49 14.84
CA ALA A 88 8.71 -12.10 14.50
C ALA A 88 8.03 -11.39 13.33
N ARG A 89 8.08 -10.05 13.29
CA ARG A 89 7.59 -9.23 12.18
C ARG A 89 8.38 -9.49 10.91
N LEU A 90 9.71 -9.50 10.99
CA LEU A 90 10.57 -9.80 9.83
C LEU A 90 10.32 -11.22 9.30
N GLN A 91 10.11 -12.21 10.19
CA GLN A 91 9.76 -13.57 9.79
C GLN A 91 8.37 -13.64 9.14
N ALA A 92 7.38 -12.91 9.66
CA ALA A 92 6.03 -12.86 9.09
C ALA A 92 6.05 -12.25 7.67
N ILE A 93 6.79 -11.16 7.47
CA ILE A 93 7.00 -10.54 6.15
C ILE A 93 7.67 -11.54 5.21
N SER A 94 8.76 -12.18 5.67
CA SER A 94 9.51 -13.16 4.88
C SER A 94 8.66 -14.35 4.46
N LYS A 95 7.82 -14.85 5.37
CA LYS A 95 6.88 -15.94 5.10
C LYS A 95 5.80 -15.53 4.08
N ALA A 96 5.23 -14.34 4.21
CA ALA A 96 4.24 -13.82 3.25
C ALA A 96 4.84 -13.68 1.84
N LEU A 97 6.13 -13.35 1.76
CA LEU A 97 6.89 -13.25 0.52
C LEU A 97 7.48 -14.58 0.03
N LYS A 98 7.23 -15.69 0.75
CA LYS A 98 7.78 -17.03 0.45
C LYS A 98 9.31 -17.04 0.35
N LEU A 99 9.98 -16.27 1.19
CA LEU A 99 11.44 -16.26 1.27
C LEU A 99 11.96 -17.48 2.04
N PRO A 100 13.10 -18.06 1.65
CA PRO A 100 13.71 -19.20 2.34
C PRO A 100 14.44 -18.82 3.63
N TYR A 101 14.53 -17.52 3.95
CA TYR A 101 15.21 -16.99 5.13
C TYR A 101 14.47 -15.77 5.68
N THR A 102 14.78 -15.37 6.91
CA THR A 102 14.30 -14.11 7.51
C THR A 102 15.07 -12.93 6.94
N LEU A 103 14.38 -12.05 6.23
CA LEU A 103 14.93 -10.82 5.67
C LEU A 103 15.36 -9.86 6.79
N PRO A 104 16.59 -9.30 6.77
CA PRO A 104 16.97 -8.23 7.68
C PRO A 104 16.32 -6.89 7.27
N ALA A 105 16.06 -6.00 8.23
CA ALA A 105 15.46 -4.70 7.92
C ALA A 105 16.33 -3.85 6.95
N THR A 106 17.65 -4.05 6.88
CA THR A 106 18.54 -3.41 5.89
C THR A 106 18.17 -3.69 4.42
N GLN A 107 17.36 -4.72 4.15
CA GLN A 107 16.93 -5.10 2.79
C GLN A 107 15.41 -4.89 2.57
N ILE A 108 14.76 -4.09 3.43
CA ILE A 108 13.31 -4.05 3.55
C ILE A 108 12.59 -3.27 2.44
N CYS A 109 13.26 -2.35 1.72
CA CYS A 109 12.59 -1.43 0.80
C CYS A 109 11.77 -2.12 -0.30
N ALA A 110 12.42 -2.94 -1.12
CA ALA A 110 11.77 -3.70 -2.19
C ALA A 110 10.86 -4.81 -1.64
N ALA A 111 11.21 -5.39 -0.49
CA ALA A 111 10.39 -6.38 0.18
C ALA A 111 9.06 -5.80 0.65
N MET A 112 9.03 -4.56 1.15
CA MET A 112 7.81 -3.92 1.63
C MET A 112 6.86 -3.53 0.50
N VAL A 113 7.39 -3.13 -0.66
CA VAL A 113 6.59 -2.98 -1.88
C VAL A 113 5.88 -4.29 -2.20
N ASN A 114 6.62 -5.40 -2.25
CA ASN A 114 6.03 -6.71 -2.53
C ASN A 114 5.10 -7.20 -1.41
N TYR A 115 5.40 -6.89 -0.15
CA TYR A 115 4.59 -7.31 0.99
C TYR A 115 3.22 -6.63 0.94
N LEU A 116 3.21 -5.32 0.68
CA LEU A 116 1.99 -4.56 0.48
C LEU A 116 1.17 -5.09 -0.71
N ARG A 117 1.85 -5.42 -1.82
CA ARG A 117 1.20 -6.04 -2.99
C ARG A 117 0.55 -7.39 -2.65
N VAL A 118 1.26 -8.28 -1.97
CA VAL A 118 0.73 -9.60 -1.57
C VAL A 118 -0.47 -9.44 -0.64
N ARG A 119 -0.40 -8.54 0.33
CA ARG A 119 -1.53 -8.22 1.21
C ARG A 119 -2.75 -7.70 0.44
N ALA A 120 -2.54 -6.92 -0.61
CA ALA A 120 -3.60 -6.46 -1.51
C ALA A 120 -4.11 -7.54 -2.50
N GLY A 121 -3.59 -8.77 -2.42
CA GLY A 121 -3.94 -9.88 -3.31
C GLY A 121 -3.33 -9.74 -4.71
N LEU A 122 -2.21 -9.03 -4.83
CA LEU A 122 -1.44 -8.88 -6.06
C LEU A 122 -0.21 -9.78 -6.04
N ARG A 123 0.26 -10.16 -7.24
CA ARG A 123 1.52 -10.89 -7.36
C ARG A 123 2.71 -10.02 -6.94
N THR A 124 3.73 -10.69 -6.41
CA THR A 124 5.06 -10.11 -6.26
C THR A 124 5.66 -9.78 -7.62
N VAL A 125 6.62 -8.88 -7.60
CA VAL A 125 7.38 -8.40 -8.74
C VAL A 125 8.85 -8.67 -8.46
N GLY A 126 9.57 -9.16 -9.46
CA GLY A 126 10.93 -9.67 -9.32
C GLY A 126 10.97 -11.08 -8.72
N THR A 127 12.12 -11.74 -8.86
CA THR A 127 12.37 -13.05 -8.26
C THR A 127 12.77 -12.87 -6.80
N PRO A 128 12.10 -13.55 -5.84
CA PRO A 128 12.51 -13.53 -4.45
C PRO A 128 13.95 -14.06 -4.26
N PRO A 129 14.79 -13.43 -3.42
CA PRO A 129 14.58 -12.15 -2.76
C PRO A 129 14.60 -10.99 -3.77
N SER A 130 13.47 -10.30 -3.92
CA SER A 130 13.35 -9.26 -4.93
C SER A 130 14.09 -8.02 -4.44
N TYR A 131 15.31 -7.83 -4.91
CA TYR A 131 16.00 -6.55 -4.86
C TYR A 131 15.53 -5.64 -5.99
N ILE A 132 15.84 -4.35 -5.89
CA ILE A 132 15.40 -3.34 -6.86
C ILE A 132 15.76 -3.70 -8.30
N PRO A 133 16.98 -4.20 -8.62
CA PRO A 133 17.28 -4.61 -10.00
C PRO A 133 16.35 -5.71 -10.54
N ALA A 134 16.01 -6.70 -9.70
CA ALA A 134 15.09 -7.77 -10.08
C ALA A 134 13.65 -7.26 -10.24
N MET A 135 13.23 -6.35 -9.37
CA MET A 135 11.93 -5.68 -9.49
C MET A 135 11.85 -4.87 -10.78
N VAL A 136 12.87 -4.06 -11.09
CA VAL A 136 12.98 -3.26 -12.31
C VAL A 136 12.98 -4.14 -13.56
N ALA A 137 13.69 -5.27 -13.55
CA ALA A 137 13.68 -6.21 -14.65
C ALA A 137 12.28 -6.81 -14.90
N ASP A 138 11.57 -7.20 -13.84
CA ASP A 138 10.21 -7.76 -13.95
C ASP A 138 9.18 -6.72 -14.42
N VAL A 139 9.18 -5.51 -13.85
CA VAL A 139 8.25 -4.45 -14.28
C VAL A 139 8.52 -3.95 -15.69
N LYS A 140 9.77 -3.98 -16.17
CA LYS A 140 10.07 -3.67 -17.57
C LYS A 140 9.48 -4.71 -18.52
N LYS A 141 9.40 -5.97 -18.09
CA LYS A 141 8.81 -7.06 -18.89
C LYS A 141 7.28 -7.07 -18.81
N ASN A 142 6.74 -6.83 -17.63
CA ASN A 142 5.34 -7.12 -17.29
C ASN A 142 4.52 -5.88 -16.87
N GLY A 143 5.08 -4.69 -17.03
CA GLY A 143 4.46 -3.42 -16.65
C GLY A 143 4.66 -2.34 -17.70
N THR A 144 4.24 -1.13 -17.36
CA THR A 144 4.38 0.07 -18.19
C THR A 144 4.92 1.20 -17.33
N VAL A 145 5.85 1.98 -17.87
CA VAL A 145 6.29 3.24 -17.23
C VAL A 145 5.13 4.22 -17.28
N VAL A 146 4.87 4.91 -16.17
CA VAL A 146 3.83 5.95 -16.04
C VAL A 146 4.46 7.23 -15.51
N LYS A 147 3.88 8.38 -15.88
CA LYS A 147 4.29 9.67 -15.33
C LYS A 147 3.74 9.85 -13.92
N ALA A 148 4.36 10.71 -13.10
CA ALA A 148 3.86 11.04 -11.78
C ALA A 148 2.40 11.56 -11.80
N SER A 149 2.03 12.37 -12.80
CA SER A 149 0.66 12.87 -13.00
C SER A 149 -0.37 11.80 -13.37
N GLU A 150 0.09 10.64 -13.86
CA GLU A 150 -0.75 9.52 -14.29
C GLU A 150 -0.71 8.35 -13.30
N ALA A 151 0.13 8.45 -12.26
CA ALA A 151 0.32 7.41 -11.28
C ALA A 151 -0.96 7.16 -10.47
N GLN A 152 -1.07 5.94 -9.94
CA GLN A 152 -2.18 5.55 -9.09
C GLN A 152 -1.68 4.74 -7.90
N PRO A 153 -2.44 4.68 -6.79
CA PRO A 153 -2.09 3.80 -5.68
C PRO A 153 -1.80 2.37 -6.14
N GLY A 154 -0.67 1.83 -5.69
CA GLY A 154 -0.17 0.51 -6.06
C GLY A 154 0.76 0.44 -7.27
N ASP A 155 0.97 1.56 -7.97
CA ASP A 155 2.14 1.68 -8.85
C ASP A 155 3.43 1.64 -8.03
N ILE A 156 4.50 1.12 -8.64
CA ILE A 156 5.80 0.94 -8.01
C ILE A 156 6.69 2.12 -8.38
N ALA A 157 7.15 2.86 -7.38
CA ALA A 157 8.07 3.98 -7.55
C ALA A 157 9.51 3.54 -7.29
N ILE A 158 10.41 3.83 -8.23
CA ILE A 158 11.85 3.69 -8.03
C ILE A 158 12.41 5.04 -7.60
N LEU A 159 13.19 5.05 -6.54
CA LEU A 159 13.71 6.23 -5.87
C LEU A 159 15.25 6.23 -5.93
N SER A 160 15.86 7.40 -5.68
CA SER A 160 17.31 7.53 -5.47
C SER A 160 18.16 6.91 -6.58
N GLY A 161 17.81 7.15 -7.86
CA GLY A 161 18.57 6.65 -9.01
C GLY A 161 18.59 5.12 -9.17
N GLY A 162 17.63 4.40 -8.56
CA GLY A 162 17.56 2.93 -8.62
C GLY A 162 18.05 2.22 -7.36
N GLY A 163 18.51 2.96 -6.34
CA GLY A 163 18.95 2.40 -5.06
C GLY A 163 17.83 2.22 -4.02
N HIS A 164 16.64 2.78 -4.26
CA HIS A 164 15.50 2.67 -3.35
C HIS A 164 14.16 2.47 -4.07
N SER A 165 13.12 2.05 -3.36
CA SER A 165 11.79 1.80 -3.93
C SER A 165 10.67 2.02 -2.93
N GLY A 166 9.50 2.40 -3.43
CA GLY A 166 8.28 2.50 -2.64
C GLY A 166 7.03 2.21 -3.46
N THR A 167 5.89 2.29 -2.79
CA THR A 167 4.57 2.12 -3.39
C THR A 167 3.89 3.48 -3.47
N VAL A 168 3.35 3.82 -4.64
CA VAL A 168 2.51 5.02 -4.76
C VAL A 168 1.25 4.83 -3.91
N ILE A 169 0.90 5.85 -3.14
CA ILE A 169 -0.31 5.93 -2.32
C ILE A 169 -0.99 7.28 -2.56
N ARG A 170 -2.25 7.39 -2.12
CA ARG A 170 -3.00 8.65 -2.12
C ARG A 170 -3.26 9.10 -0.69
N LEU A 171 -2.96 10.35 -0.38
CA LEU A 171 -3.31 10.97 0.90
C LEU A 171 -4.79 11.39 0.91
N ALA A 172 -5.35 11.64 2.09
CA ALA A 172 -6.75 12.05 2.23
C ALA A 172 -7.08 13.40 1.56
N ASN A 173 -6.08 14.27 1.37
CA ASN A 173 -6.21 15.52 0.59
C ASN A 173 -6.18 15.29 -0.94
N GLY A 174 -6.10 14.04 -1.40
CA GLY A 174 -6.08 13.67 -2.81
C GLY A 174 -4.69 13.60 -3.44
N GLU A 175 -3.64 14.10 -2.78
CA GLU A 175 -2.26 14.10 -3.30
C GLU A 175 -1.70 12.68 -3.43
N LEU A 176 -0.92 12.46 -4.49
CA LEU A 176 -0.14 11.23 -4.65
C LEU A 176 1.23 11.39 -4.02
N LYS A 177 1.65 10.39 -3.25
CA LYS A 177 2.97 10.29 -2.63
C LYS A 177 3.50 8.88 -2.77
N VAL A 178 4.73 8.65 -2.34
CA VAL A 178 5.34 7.33 -2.30
C VAL A 178 5.55 6.92 -0.84
N LEU A 179 4.95 5.80 -0.45
CA LEU A 179 5.27 5.13 0.81
C LEU A 179 6.48 4.22 0.59
N ALA A 180 7.56 4.49 1.31
CA ALA A 180 8.79 3.70 1.25
C ALA A 180 9.25 3.30 2.66
N PHE A 181 10.04 2.23 2.72
CA PHE A 181 10.63 1.73 3.97
C PHE A 181 12.15 1.60 3.80
N THR A 182 12.91 2.29 4.63
CA THR A 182 14.38 2.22 4.62
C THR A 182 14.86 1.47 5.85
N GLY A 183 15.76 0.51 5.68
CA GLY A 183 16.40 -0.17 6.81
C GLY A 183 17.56 0.63 7.36
N ASN A 184 17.57 0.87 8.67
CA ASN A 184 18.65 1.55 9.37
C ASN A 184 19.58 0.55 10.09
N SER A 185 19.02 -0.56 10.58
CA SER A 185 19.76 -1.63 11.28
C SER A 185 19.13 -3.00 10.94
N ALA A 186 19.51 -4.07 11.65
CA ALA A 186 18.91 -5.38 11.47
C ALA A 186 17.40 -5.41 11.82
N THR A 187 16.98 -4.58 12.78
CA THR A 187 15.60 -4.52 13.31
C THR A 187 14.97 -3.14 13.23
N ASP A 188 15.71 -2.10 12.86
CA ASP A 188 15.17 -0.75 12.74
C ASP A 188 14.97 -0.38 11.28
N ALA A 189 13.80 0.13 10.98
CA ALA A 189 13.46 0.73 9.71
C ALA A 189 12.84 2.11 9.90
N THR A 190 12.69 2.85 8.82
CA THR A 190 11.98 4.11 8.76
C THR A 190 10.89 4.00 7.71
N ALA A 191 9.64 4.21 8.10
CA ALA A 191 8.54 4.44 7.16
C ALA A 191 8.61 5.90 6.69
N GLN A 192 8.56 6.12 5.39
CA GLN A 192 8.72 7.44 4.78
C GLN A 192 7.59 7.69 3.80
N ILE A 193 7.02 8.89 3.83
CA ILE A 193 6.18 9.42 2.77
C ILE A 193 7.00 10.46 2.00
N VAL A 194 7.28 10.12 0.75
CA VAL A 194 8.18 10.86 -0.14
C VAL A 194 7.33 11.53 -1.23
N PRO A 195 7.65 12.76 -1.67
CA PRO A 195 6.98 13.37 -2.80
C PRO A 195 7.17 12.52 -4.06
N ILE A 196 6.10 12.37 -4.84
CA ILE A 196 6.09 11.49 -6.01
C ILE A 196 7.06 11.97 -7.10
N GLU A 197 7.43 13.24 -7.08
CA GLU A 197 8.41 13.86 -7.99
C GLU A 197 9.82 13.32 -7.81
N PHE A 198 10.14 12.70 -6.67
CA PHE A 198 11.44 12.03 -6.47
C PHE A 198 11.46 10.61 -7.04
N ALA A 199 10.35 10.12 -7.60
CA ALA A 199 10.24 8.80 -8.18
C ALA A 199 10.53 8.82 -9.68
N GLU A 200 11.67 8.24 -10.05
CA GLU A 200 12.07 8.07 -11.44
C GLU A 200 12.76 6.71 -11.63
N PRO A 201 12.16 5.76 -12.38
CA PRO A 201 10.80 5.75 -12.97
C PRO A 201 9.69 5.22 -12.04
N ILE A 202 8.42 5.44 -12.43
CA ILE A 202 7.23 4.82 -11.83
C ILE A 202 6.68 3.76 -12.79
N TYR A 203 6.33 2.58 -12.25
CA TYR A 203 5.82 1.45 -13.02
C TYR A 203 4.43 1.01 -12.58
N ARG A 204 3.56 0.81 -13.56
CA ARG A 204 2.28 0.13 -13.40
C ARG A 204 2.39 -1.32 -13.81
N VAL A 205 2.05 -2.23 -12.92
CA VAL A 205 2.10 -3.68 -13.17
C VAL A 205 0.70 -4.17 -13.55
N LYS A 206 0.59 -4.87 -14.67
CA LYS A 206 -0.69 -5.41 -15.18
C LYS A 206 -1.23 -6.53 -14.28
#